data_AF-A0A2P7YH01-F1
#
_entry.id   AF-A0A2P7YH01-F1
#
_cell.length_a   1.000
_cell.length_b   1.000
_cell.length_c   1.000
_cell.angle_alpha   90.00
_cell.angle_beta   90.00
_cell.angle_gamma   90.00
#
_symmetry.space_group_name_H-M   'P 1'
#
loop_
_entity.id
_entity.type
_entity.pdbx_description
1 polymer ?
#
loop_
_entity_poly.entity_id
_entity_poly.type
_entity_poly.pdbx_seq_one_letter_code
_entity_poly.pdbx_strand_id
1 'polypeptide(L)'
;MSDRLTQLQICLDQLVAQFNATVNYVNTQGDLAPLDEDKTSVINLAANAPLPGTKKEAATEQASQAANSEASGATSRPKPSFDSVINELSTDIILKSRQISMLIDSLPGIGTLPETQLKIIGDLVDELDEVEKEREAKIKEKDELLKWCEELIVDVSHGIFKTRT
;
A
#
# COMPACT_ATOMS: atom_id res chain seq x y z
N MET A 1 0.32 16.39 5.83
CA MET A 1 0.23 15.33 4.79
C MET A 1 1.61 15.06 4.18
N SER A 2 2.66 14.90 5.02
CA SER A 2 4.09 14.83 4.60
C SER A 2 4.59 13.40 4.34
N ASP A 3 3.74 12.40 4.57
CA ASP A 3 4.11 10.99 4.53
C ASP A 3 4.26 10.43 3.10
N ARG A 4 4.31 11.29 2.08
CA ARG A 4 4.48 10.85 0.68
C ARG A 4 5.87 10.31 0.40
N LEU A 5 6.90 10.87 1.06
CA LEU A 5 8.27 10.39 0.92
C LEU A 5 8.44 9.00 1.56
N THR A 6 7.87 8.77 2.75
CA THR A 6 7.85 7.45 3.39
C THR A 6 7.07 6.44 2.53
N GLN A 7 5.92 6.83 1.99
CA GLN A 7 5.14 5.97 1.10
C GLN A 7 5.90 5.58 -0.16
N LEU A 8 6.68 6.51 -0.73
CA LEU A 8 7.56 6.21 -1.87
C LEU A 8 8.63 5.18 -1.50
N GLN A 9 9.25 5.32 -0.34
CA GLN A 9 10.24 4.35 0.18
C GLN A 9 9.62 2.96 0.35
N ILE A 10 8.45 2.86 0.99
CA ILE A 10 7.72 1.61 1.15
C ILE A 10 7.36 0.98 -0.21
N CYS A 11 6.90 1.79 -1.17
CA CYS A 11 6.56 1.30 -2.51
C CYS A 11 7.79 0.78 -3.26
N LEU A 12 8.94 1.43 -3.12
CA LEU A 12 10.20 0.98 -3.71
C LEU A 12 10.66 -0.35 -3.09
N ASP A 13 10.61 -0.47 -1.75
CA ASP A 13 10.97 -1.70 -1.04
C ASP A 13 10.07 -2.88 -1.45
N GLN A 14 8.76 -2.63 -1.57
CA GLN A 14 7.81 -3.62 -2.06
C GLN A 14 8.11 -4.06 -3.50
N LEU A 15 8.49 -3.13 -4.37
CA LEU A 15 8.84 -3.42 -5.77
C LEU A 15 10.12 -4.27 -5.87
N VAL A 16 11.14 -3.99 -5.05
CA VAL A 16 12.35 -4.83 -4.98
C VAL A 16 12.04 -6.23 -4.47
N ALA A 17 11.19 -6.35 -3.44
CA ALA A 17 10.74 -7.65 -2.93
C ALA A 17 9.98 -8.45 -3.99
N GLN A 18 9.09 -7.79 -4.74
CA GLN A 18 8.36 -8.40 -5.85
C GLN A 18 9.31 -8.85 -6.96
N PHE A 19 10.30 -8.05 -7.36
CA PHE A 19 11.28 -8.48 -8.35
C PHE A 19 12.04 -9.75 -7.94
N ASN A 20 12.49 -9.82 -6.68
CA ASN A 20 13.17 -11.01 -6.18
C ASN A 20 12.24 -12.24 -6.19
N ALA A 21 10.98 -12.07 -5.75
CA ALA A 21 9.98 -13.13 -5.80
C ALA A 21 9.71 -13.61 -7.24
N THR A 22 9.59 -12.69 -8.20
CA THR A 22 9.42 -13.00 -9.63
C THR A 22 10.58 -13.80 -10.18
N VAL A 23 11.81 -13.35 -9.96
CA VAL A 23 13.02 -14.03 -10.47
C VAL A 23 13.15 -15.42 -9.84
N ASN A 24 12.88 -15.55 -8.54
CA ASN A 24 12.91 -16.84 -7.85
C ASN A 24 11.79 -17.78 -8.35
N TYR A 25 10.61 -17.25 -8.63
CA TYR A 25 9.50 -18.02 -9.21
C TYR A 25 9.85 -18.52 -10.62
N VAL A 26 10.39 -17.65 -11.48
CA VAL A 26 10.88 -18.03 -12.82
C VAL A 26 11.97 -19.09 -12.73
N ASN A 27 12.91 -18.96 -11.79
CA ASN A 27 14.01 -19.91 -11.65
C ASN A 27 13.55 -21.29 -11.13
N THR A 28 12.52 -21.34 -10.28
CA THR A 28 12.07 -22.59 -9.64
C THR A 28 10.94 -23.31 -10.38
N GLN A 29 10.11 -22.56 -11.12
CA GLN A 29 8.94 -23.09 -11.83
C GLN A 29 9.03 -22.91 -13.35
N GLY A 30 10.07 -22.23 -13.85
CA GLY A 30 10.32 -22.09 -15.28
C GLY A 30 10.64 -23.44 -15.88
N ASP A 31 9.86 -23.82 -16.89
CA ASP A 31 10.08 -25.06 -17.61
C ASP A 31 11.35 -24.93 -18.48
N LEU A 32 12.16 -25.98 -18.55
CA LEU A 32 13.36 -25.95 -19.39
C LEU A 32 12.94 -26.00 -20.85
N ALA A 33 13.45 -25.07 -21.65
CA ALA A 33 13.20 -25.06 -23.08
C ALA A 33 13.70 -26.38 -23.71
N PRO A 34 12.92 -27.00 -24.62
CA PRO A 34 13.39 -28.12 -25.41
C PRO A 34 14.64 -27.71 -26.22
N LEU A 35 15.65 -28.56 -26.23
CA LEU A 35 16.91 -28.35 -26.96
C LEU A 35 16.79 -28.68 -28.46
N ASP A 36 15.71 -29.37 -28.84
CA ASP A 36 15.41 -29.82 -30.20
C ASP A 36 13.94 -29.53 -30.54
N GLU A 37 13.61 -29.26 -31.82
CA GLU A 37 12.25 -28.90 -32.28
C GLU A 37 11.23 -30.02 -32.02
N ASP A 38 11.69 -31.27 -32.08
CA ASP A 38 10.89 -32.46 -31.76
C ASP A 38 10.83 -32.69 -30.24
N LYS A 39 9.66 -32.44 -29.65
CA LYS A 39 9.39 -32.63 -28.21
C LYS A 39 9.71 -34.04 -27.69
N THR A 40 9.69 -35.05 -28.55
CA THR A 40 9.99 -36.46 -28.23
C THR A 40 11.40 -36.91 -28.61
N SER A 41 12.28 -35.99 -29.03
CA SER A 41 13.67 -36.30 -29.36
C SER A 41 14.40 -36.90 -28.16
N VAL A 42 15.28 -37.86 -28.42
CA VAL A 42 16.07 -38.60 -27.41
C VAL A 42 16.87 -37.64 -26.53
N ILE A 43 17.27 -36.50 -27.10
CA ILE A 43 18.02 -35.42 -26.43
C ILE A 43 17.12 -34.70 -25.40
N ASN A 44 15.87 -34.39 -25.76
CA ASN A 44 14.90 -33.76 -24.85
C ASN A 44 14.45 -34.73 -23.74
N LEU A 45 14.37 -36.02 -24.04
CA LEU A 45 14.03 -37.06 -23.05
C LEU A 45 15.20 -37.35 -22.10
N ALA A 46 16.44 -37.31 -22.60
CA ALA A 46 17.64 -37.46 -21.78
C ALA A 46 17.89 -36.23 -20.87
N ALA A 47 17.60 -35.02 -21.35
CA ALA A 47 17.67 -33.80 -20.54
C ALA A 47 16.65 -33.78 -19.39
N ASN A 48 15.48 -34.43 -19.58
CA ASN A 48 14.44 -34.58 -18.56
C ASN A 48 14.53 -35.90 -17.77
N ALA A 49 15.51 -36.76 -18.04
CA ALA A 49 15.64 -38.04 -17.35
C ALA A 49 16.11 -37.84 -15.89
N PRO A 50 15.46 -38.49 -14.90
CA PRO A 50 15.94 -38.50 -13.53
C PRO A 50 17.40 -38.97 -13.44
N LEU A 51 18.24 -38.20 -12.72
CA LEU A 51 19.65 -38.54 -12.54
C LEU A 51 19.81 -39.97 -12.00
N PRO A 52 20.71 -40.79 -12.57
CA PRO A 52 20.94 -42.14 -12.09
C PRO A 52 21.55 -42.11 -10.68
N GLY A 53 20.75 -42.45 -9.66
CA GLY A 53 21.19 -42.51 -8.26
C GLY A 53 20.08 -42.57 -7.21
N THR A 54 18.87 -42.09 -7.49
CA THR A 54 17.71 -42.23 -6.59
C THR A 54 16.80 -43.35 -7.07
N LYS A 55 16.90 -44.52 -6.44
CA LYS A 55 15.93 -45.61 -6.62
C LYS A 55 14.51 -45.12 -6.27
N LYS A 56 13.63 -45.06 -7.28
CA LYS A 56 12.22 -45.42 -7.12
C LYS A 56 11.82 -46.30 -8.29
N GLU A 57 11.52 -47.54 -7.94
CA GLU A 57 11.12 -48.61 -8.83
C GLU A 57 9.73 -48.36 -9.41
N ALA A 58 9.64 -48.67 -10.70
CA ALA A 58 8.52 -49.24 -11.44
C ALA A 58 7.25 -48.41 -11.69
N ALA A 59 6.88 -48.45 -12.97
CA ALA A 59 5.77 -47.80 -13.60
C ALA A 59 4.50 -48.67 -13.61
N THR A 60 3.37 -47.99 -13.74
CA THR A 60 2.11 -48.43 -14.38
C THR A 60 1.32 -49.54 -13.71
N GLU A 61 0.24 -49.17 -13.02
CA GLU A 61 -1.02 -49.92 -13.06
C GLU A 61 -2.22 -49.02 -12.72
N GLN A 62 -3.20 -49.03 -13.60
CA GLN A 62 -4.42 -48.26 -13.59
C GLN A 62 -5.58 -49.24 -13.39
N ALA A 63 -6.04 -49.46 -12.16
CA ALA A 63 -7.42 -49.84 -11.80
C ALA A 63 -7.56 -50.16 -10.30
N SER A 64 -8.59 -49.54 -9.69
CA SER A 64 -9.30 -49.96 -8.47
C SER A 64 -8.51 -50.18 -7.17
N GLN A 65 -8.64 -49.23 -6.24
CA GLN A 65 -9.05 -49.55 -4.86
C GLN A 65 -9.59 -48.31 -4.14
N ALA A 66 -10.89 -48.32 -3.91
CA ALA A 66 -11.55 -47.52 -2.89
C ALA A 66 -11.37 -48.23 -1.53
N ALA A 67 -10.83 -47.53 -0.54
CA ALA A 67 -11.31 -47.50 0.84
C ALA A 67 -10.31 -46.78 1.78
N ASN A 68 -10.72 -45.59 2.18
CA ASN A 68 -10.60 -45.04 3.52
C ASN A 68 -9.26 -44.45 4.01
N SER A 69 -9.17 -43.11 3.95
CA SER A 69 -8.94 -42.28 5.13
C SER A 69 -9.43 -40.86 4.82
N GLU A 70 -10.59 -40.51 5.37
CA GLU A 70 -11.13 -39.15 5.38
C GLU A 70 -10.33 -38.25 6.32
N ALA A 71 -10.06 -37.02 5.87
CA ALA A 71 -10.17 -35.74 6.61
C ALA A 71 -9.16 -34.70 6.07
N SER A 72 -9.53 -34.00 5.00
CA SER A 72 -9.64 -32.53 5.00
C SER A 72 -9.93 -32.07 3.57
N GLY A 73 -11.17 -31.68 3.33
CA GLY A 73 -11.61 -31.09 2.07
C GLY A 73 -10.97 -29.72 1.87
N ALA A 74 -9.83 -29.70 1.20
CA ALA A 74 -9.39 -28.54 0.44
C ALA A 74 -9.58 -28.91 -1.03
N THR A 75 -10.63 -28.35 -1.65
CA THR A 75 -10.85 -28.35 -3.09
C THR A 75 -9.53 -28.19 -3.84
N SER A 76 -9.17 -29.20 -4.65
CA SER A 76 -7.99 -29.15 -5.51
C SER A 76 -8.23 -28.09 -6.59
N ARG A 77 -7.92 -26.83 -6.28
CA ARG A 77 -7.77 -25.81 -7.32
C ARG A 77 -6.67 -26.30 -8.27
N PRO A 78 -6.91 -26.35 -9.59
CA PRO A 78 -5.82 -26.58 -10.53
C PRO A 78 -4.76 -25.50 -10.29
N LYS A 79 -3.50 -25.90 -10.17
CA LYS A 79 -2.39 -24.95 -10.06
C LYS A 79 -2.46 -24.03 -11.28
N PRO A 80 -2.41 -22.69 -11.12
CA PRO A 80 -2.39 -21.78 -12.25
C PRO A 80 -1.19 -22.09 -13.15
N SER A 81 -1.35 -21.91 -14.46
CA SER A 81 -0.24 -22.10 -15.40
C SER A 81 0.86 -21.08 -15.11
N PHE A 82 2.11 -21.48 -15.34
CA PHE A 82 3.28 -20.61 -15.17
C PHE A 82 3.07 -19.26 -15.87
N ASP A 83 2.64 -19.28 -17.14
CA ASP A 83 2.37 -18.07 -17.92
C ASP A 83 1.30 -17.17 -17.31
N SER A 84 0.27 -17.75 -16.68
CA SER A 84 -0.78 -16.97 -16.01
C SER A 84 -0.22 -16.24 -14.78
N VAL A 85 0.63 -16.91 -14.00
CA VAL A 85 1.25 -16.32 -12.81
C VAL A 85 2.28 -15.25 -13.20
N ILE A 86 3.06 -15.48 -14.26
CA ILE A 86 4.00 -14.50 -14.78
C ILE A 86 3.28 -13.25 -15.31
N ASN A 87 2.15 -13.42 -16.01
CA ASN A 87 1.36 -12.29 -16.48
C ASN A 87 0.75 -11.48 -15.32
N GLU A 88 0.23 -12.15 -14.29
CA GLU A 88 -0.29 -11.48 -13.09
C GLU A 88 0.81 -10.67 -12.38
N LEU A 89 1.95 -11.31 -12.14
CA LEU A 89 3.08 -10.71 -11.44
C LEU A 89 3.71 -9.56 -12.23
N SER A 90 3.79 -9.69 -13.55
CA SER A 90 4.24 -8.62 -14.45
C SER A 90 3.25 -7.44 -14.45
N THR A 91 1.95 -7.73 -14.42
CA THR A 91 0.91 -6.69 -14.32
C THR A 91 1.05 -5.91 -13.01
N ASP A 92 1.26 -6.60 -11.88
CA ASP A 92 1.43 -5.95 -10.57
C ASP A 92 2.66 -5.05 -10.54
N ILE A 93 3.80 -5.51 -11.08
CA ILE A 93 5.03 -4.70 -11.21
C ILE A 93 4.78 -3.44 -12.04
N ILE A 94 4.04 -3.55 -13.15
CA ILE A 94 3.71 -2.40 -14.01
C ILE A 94 2.82 -1.40 -13.26
N LEU A 95 1.80 -1.91 -12.56
CA LEU A 95 0.90 -1.06 -11.76
C LEU A 95 1.65 -0.37 -10.62
N LYS A 96 2.56 -1.07 -9.94
CA LYS A 96 3.43 -0.51 -8.91
C LYS A 96 4.38 0.56 -9.45
N SER A 97 4.97 0.34 -10.62
CA SER A 97 5.79 1.33 -11.30
C SER A 97 5.00 2.61 -11.62
N ARG A 98 3.77 2.49 -12.15
CA ARG A 98 2.87 3.64 -12.37
C ARG A 98 2.51 4.33 -11.05
N GLN A 99 2.22 3.58 -10.00
CA GLN A 99 1.92 4.13 -8.67
C GLN A 99 3.10 4.95 -8.13
N ILE A 100 4.33 4.46 -8.31
CA ILE A 100 5.56 5.16 -7.93
C ILE A 100 5.71 6.46 -8.73
N SER A 101 5.48 6.45 -10.05
CA SER A 101 5.50 7.69 -10.85
C SER A 101 4.49 8.71 -10.34
N MET A 102 3.24 8.29 -10.07
CA MET A 102 2.21 9.18 -9.53
C MET A 102 2.57 9.72 -8.14
N LEU A 103 3.23 8.92 -7.30
CA LEU A 103 3.72 9.37 -6.00
C LEU A 103 4.84 10.40 -6.15
N ILE A 104 5.76 10.21 -7.10
CA ILE A 104 6.82 11.19 -7.41
C ILE A 104 6.21 12.50 -7.88
N ASP A 105 5.24 12.46 -8.80
CA ASP A 105 4.58 13.65 -9.34
C ASP A 105 3.77 14.42 -8.28
N SER A 106 3.32 13.73 -7.23
CA SER A 106 2.55 14.31 -6.12
C SER A 106 3.40 14.68 -4.90
N LEU A 107 4.73 14.54 -4.98
CA LEU A 107 5.60 14.95 -3.88
C LEU A 107 5.49 16.48 -3.66
N PRO A 108 5.26 16.93 -2.42
CA PRO A 108 5.15 18.35 -2.12
C PRO A 108 6.52 19.02 -2.29
N GLY A 109 6.56 20.14 -3.00
CA GLY A 109 7.78 20.91 -3.20
C GLY A 109 8.74 20.33 -4.24
N ILE A 110 8.30 19.41 -5.11
CA ILE A 110 9.13 19.03 -6.27
C ILE A 110 9.35 20.24 -7.17
N GLY A 111 10.60 20.46 -7.58
CA GLY A 111 10.95 21.55 -8.49
C GLY A 111 10.95 22.95 -7.89
N THR A 112 10.67 23.13 -6.59
CA THR A 112 10.83 24.44 -5.93
C THR A 112 12.22 24.57 -5.31
N LEU A 113 12.84 25.74 -5.50
CA LEU A 113 14.14 26.01 -4.87
C LEU A 113 13.95 26.20 -3.35
N PRO A 114 14.95 25.78 -2.54
CA PRO A 114 14.91 25.98 -1.09
C PRO A 114 14.70 27.45 -0.69
N GLU A 115 15.26 28.39 -1.44
CA GLU A 115 15.09 29.82 -1.16
C GLU A 115 13.62 30.26 -1.30
N THR A 116 12.92 29.80 -2.34
CA THR A 116 11.49 30.08 -2.52
C THR A 116 10.66 29.48 -1.40
N GLN A 117 10.99 28.26 -0.97
CA GLN A 117 10.31 27.61 0.15
C GLN A 117 10.50 28.40 1.46
N LEU A 118 11.71 28.89 1.72
CA LEU A 118 11.99 29.71 2.91
C LEU A 118 11.27 31.05 2.89
N LYS A 119 11.14 31.69 1.71
CA LYS A 119 10.34 32.92 1.56
C LYS A 119 8.87 32.67 1.87
N ILE A 120 8.28 31.61 1.31
CA ILE A 120 6.89 31.22 1.59
C ILE A 120 6.70 30.94 3.08
N ILE A 121 7.66 30.30 3.75
CA ILE A 121 7.61 30.08 5.20
C ILE A 121 7.63 31.41 5.95
N GLY A 122 8.47 32.35 5.55
CA GLY A 122 8.51 33.70 6.15
C GLY A 122 7.17 34.41 6.00
N ASP A 123 6.63 34.46 4.78
CA ASP A 123 5.35 35.12 4.49
C ASP A 123 4.19 34.50 5.29
N LEU A 124 4.16 33.16 5.41
CA LEU A 124 3.15 32.44 6.21
C LEU A 124 3.29 32.71 7.72
N VAL A 125 4.50 32.91 8.22
CA VAL A 125 4.73 33.26 9.62
C VAL A 125 4.20 34.66 9.92
N ASP A 126 4.45 35.61 9.02
CA ASP A 126 3.95 36.98 9.16
C ASP A 126 2.42 37.01 9.08
N GLU A 127 1.82 36.30 8.11
CA GLU A 127 0.35 36.16 8.00
C GLU A 127 -0.25 35.51 9.26
N LEU A 128 0.41 34.51 9.83
CA LEU A 128 -0.04 33.84 11.05
C LEU A 128 -0.03 34.79 12.26
N ASP A 129 0.98 35.65 12.38
CA ASP A 129 1.06 36.65 13.46
C ASP A 129 -0.04 37.71 13.34
N GLU A 130 -0.37 38.14 12.12
CA GLU A 130 -1.49 39.06 11.89
C GLU A 130 -2.84 38.44 12.25
N VAL A 131 -3.08 37.19 11.82
CA VAL A 131 -4.32 36.47 12.12
C VAL A 131 -4.46 36.21 13.62
N GLU A 132 -3.38 35.90 14.34
CA GLU A 132 -3.44 35.69 15.79
C GLU A 132 -3.75 36.99 16.55
N LYS A 133 -3.23 38.15 16.10
CA LYS A 133 -3.59 39.46 16.67
C LYS A 133 -5.07 39.78 16.48
N GLU A 134 -5.61 39.51 15.29
CA GLU A 134 -7.04 39.68 15.03
C GLU A 134 -7.88 38.76 15.92
N ARG A 135 -7.45 37.49 16.04
CA ARG A 135 -8.09 36.51 16.93
C ARG A 135 -8.10 37.00 18.38
N GLU A 136 -6.99 37.53 18.88
CA GLU A 136 -6.90 38.07 20.25
C GLU A 136 -7.85 39.26 20.45
N ALA A 137 -7.91 40.18 19.49
CA ALA A 137 -8.84 41.32 19.54
C ALA A 137 -10.30 40.88 19.56
N LYS A 138 -10.67 39.90 18.72
CA LYS A 138 -12.03 39.33 18.67
C LYS A 138 -12.41 38.60 19.94
N ILE A 139 -11.46 37.92 20.59
CA ILE A 139 -11.68 37.29 21.89
C ILE A 139 -11.97 38.35 22.95
N LYS A 140 -11.22 39.47 22.97
CA LYS A 140 -11.46 40.58 23.90
C LYS A 140 -12.86 41.18 23.72
N GLU A 141 -13.25 41.51 22.49
CA GLU A 141 -14.60 42.02 22.18
C GLU A 141 -15.70 41.05 22.65
N LYS A 142 -15.52 39.76 22.39
CA LYS A 142 -16.44 38.71 22.84
C LYS A 142 -16.54 38.64 24.36
N ASP A 143 -15.42 38.72 25.08
CA ASP A 143 -15.40 38.65 26.54
C ASP A 143 -16.07 39.87 27.18
N GLU A 144 -15.88 41.06 26.62
CA GLU A 144 -16.56 42.29 27.05
C GLU A 144 -18.08 42.20 26.87
N LEU A 145 -18.54 41.75 25.70
CA LEU A 145 -19.96 41.55 25.42
C LEU A 145 -20.58 40.46 26.30
N LEU A 146 -19.83 39.39 26.56
CA LEU A 146 -20.28 38.31 27.44
C LEU A 146 -20.49 38.83 28.87
N LYS A 147 -19.53 39.61 29.40
CA LYS A 147 -19.66 40.23 30.72
C LYS A 147 -20.88 41.16 30.80
N TRP A 148 -21.13 41.96 29.77
CA TRP A 148 -22.30 42.83 29.72
C TRP A 148 -23.62 42.03 29.74
N CYS A 149 -23.70 40.94 28.98
CA CYS A 149 -24.85 40.04 29.03
C CYS A 149 -25.03 39.39 30.40
N GLU A 150 -23.94 38.97 31.06
CA GLU A 150 -23.99 38.42 32.42
C GLU A 150 -24.52 39.44 33.44
N GLU A 151 -24.09 40.70 33.37
CA GLU A 151 -24.58 41.78 34.22
C GLU A 151 -26.10 42.00 34.04
N LEU A 152 -26.59 42.05 32.80
CA LEU A 152 -28.01 42.14 32.51
C LEU A 152 -28.82 40.96 33.06
N ILE A 153 -28.29 39.73 32.96
CA ILE A 153 -28.95 38.54 33.51
C ILE A 153 -29.05 38.66 35.04
N VAL A 154 -28.00 39.13 35.70
CA VAL A 154 -28.00 39.35 37.17
C VAL A 154 -29.01 40.42 37.56
N ASP A 155 -29.07 41.55 36.84
CA ASP A 155 -30.02 42.63 37.10
C ASP A 155 -31.48 42.17 36.94
N VAL A 156 -31.79 41.42 35.87
CA VAL A 156 -33.12 40.85 35.65
C VAL A 156 -33.46 39.85 36.77
N SER A 157 -32.53 38.98 37.15
CA SER A 157 -32.70 38.02 38.25
C SER A 157 -33.01 38.73 39.58
N HIS A 158 -32.29 39.81 39.89
CA HIS A 158 -32.51 40.62 41.09
C HIS A 158 -33.85 41.37 41.05
N GLY A 159 -34.23 41.90 39.89
CA GLY A 159 -35.52 42.53 39.65
C GLY A 159 -36.68 41.56 39.92
N ILE A 160 -36.59 40.34 39.40
CA ILE A 160 -37.59 39.28 39.65
C ILE A 160 -37.63 38.92 41.15
N PHE A 161 -36.48 38.79 41.81
CA PHE A 161 -36.41 38.48 43.24
C PHE A 161 -37.09 39.56 44.10
N LYS A 162 -36.80 40.84 43.83
CA LYS A 162 -37.41 41.99 44.52
C LYS A 162 -38.91 42.12 44.28
N THR A 163 -39.38 41.75 43.09
CA THR A 163 -40.83 41.83 42.77
C THR A 163 -41.63 40.71 43.44
N ARG A 164 -40.96 39.60 43.79
CA ARG A 164 -41.58 38.43 44.43
C ARG A 164 -41.55 38.45 45.97
N THR A 165 -40.73 39.31 46.57
CA THR A 165 -40.60 39.49 48.03
C THR A 165 -41.38 40.71 48.47
#